data_AF-A0A0B7C3L9-F1
#
_entry.id   AF-A0A0B7C3L9-F1
#
_cell.length_a   1.000
_cell.length_b   1.000
_cell.length_c   1.000
_cell.angle_alpha   90.00
_cell.angle_beta   90.00
_cell.angle_gamma   90.00
#
_symmetry.space_group_name_H-M   'P 1'
#
loop_
_entity.id
_entity.type
_entity.pdbx_description
1 polymer ?
#
loop_
_entity_poly.entity_id
_entity_poly.type
_entity_poly.pdbx_seq_one_letter_code
_entity_poly.pdbx_strand_id
1 'polypeptide(L)' 'VICLSSLARKAEKLFSKKGLGPKEAESQKRDFTNEQLRAGQGIIGLQAGSNKGANASGMNFGNSRHM' A
#
# COMPACT_ATOMS: atom_id res chain seq x y z
N VAL A 1 -6.21 20.96 10.38
CA VAL A 1 -5.96 19.89 11.38
C VAL A 1 -4.97 18.84 10.88
N ILE A 2 -5.16 18.23 9.71
CA ILE A 2 -4.28 17.22 9.09
C ILE A 2 -2.78 17.57 9.00
N CYS A 3 -2.43 18.83 8.73
CA CYS A 3 -1.02 19.26 8.66
C CYS A 3 -0.34 19.23 10.04
N LEU A 4 -0.99 19.75 11.08
CA LEU A 4 -0.48 19.74 12.45
C LEU A 4 -0.31 18.31 12.98
N SER A 5 -1.25 17.42 12.69
CA SER A 5 -1.13 16.00 13.05
C SER A 5 0.02 15.30 12.33
N SER A 6 0.30 15.69 11.07
CA SER A 6 1.43 15.17 10.31
C SER A 6 2.77 15.67 10.84
N LEU A 7 2.85 16.94 11.26
CA LEU A 7 4.01 17.51 11.91
C LEU A 7 4.28 16.84 13.28
N ALA A 8 3.23 16.60 14.06
CA ALA A 8 3.34 15.97 15.37
C ALA A 8 3.89 14.54 15.32
N ARG A 9 3.63 13.79 14.24
CA ARG A 9 4.25 12.46 14.01
C ARG A 9 5.74 12.54 13.69
N LYS A 10 6.21 13.65 13.12
CA LYS A 10 7.63 13.88 12.77
C LYS A 10 8.44 14.53 13.91
N ALA A 11 7.78 14.90 15.01
CA ALA A 11 8.41 15.63 16.10
C ALA A 11 9.60 14.89 16.74
N GLU A 12 9.51 13.56 16.84
CA GLU A 12 10.58 12.73 17.41
C GLU A 12 11.82 12.76 16.53
N LYS A 13 11.64 12.64 15.21
CA LYS A 13 12.74 12.58 14.23
C LYS A 13 13.39 13.94 13.99
N LEU A 14 12.60 15.02 13.94
CA LEU A 14 13.07 16.34 13.53
C LEU A 14 13.44 17.27 14.70
N PHE A 15 12.81 17.09 15.85
CA PHE A 15 12.92 18.03 16.97
C PHE A 15 13.29 17.37 18.30
N SER A 16 13.54 16.05 18.31
CA SER A 16 13.83 15.26 19.51
C SER A 16 12.79 15.46 20.63
N LYS A 17 11.54 15.76 20.26
CA LYS A 17 10.40 15.91 21.16
C LYS A 17 9.45 14.74 20.96
N LYS A 18 8.80 14.30 22.03
CA LYS A 18 7.81 13.21 21.98
C LYS A 18 6.75 13.47 20.91
N GLY A 19 6.54 12.49 20.04
CA GLY A 19 5.59 12.56 18.93
C GLY A 19 4.17 12.28 19.41
N LEU A 20 3.20 12.70 18.62
CA LEU A 20 1.79 12.41 18.86
C LEU A 20 1.19 11.68 17.66
N GLY A 21 0.61 10.51 17.93
CA GLY A 21 -0.05 9.66 16.93
C GLY A 21 0.72 8.37 16.62
N PRO A 22 0.20 7.56 15.68
CA PRO A 22 0.80 6.29 15.31
C PRO A 22 2.21 6.46 14.75
N LYS A 23 3.10 5.50 15.05
CA LYS A 23 4.46 5.46 14.51
C LYS A 23 4.40 5.42 12.98
N GLU A 24 5.19 6.26 12.31
CA GLU A 24 5.32 6.21 10.86
C GLU A 24 5.91 4.87 10.41
N ALA A 25 5.37 4.30 9.33
CA ALA A 25 5.91 3.10 8.72
C ALA A 25 7.34 3.38 8.19
N GLU A 26 8.26 2.48 8.47
CA GLU A 26 9.61 2.51 7.95
C GLU A 26 9.68 1.66 6.68
N SER A 27 10.47 2.10 5.69
CA SER A 27 10.68 1.31 4.47
C SER A 27 11.44 0.02 4.82
N GLN A 28 10.78 -1.12 4.73
CA GLN A 28 11.44 -2.41 4.85
C GLN A 28 11.94 -2.83 3.47
N LYS A 29 13.19 -2.48 3.14
CA LYS A 29 13.86 -3.02 1.96
C LYS A 29 14.10 -4.51 2.21
N ARG A 30 13.46 -5.37 1.42
CA ARG A 30 13.70 -6.81 1.43
C ARG A 30 14.51 -7.13 0.18
N ASP A 31 15.68 -7.69 0.38
CA ASP A 31 16.49 -8.21 -0.72
C ASP A 31 16.01 -9.62 -1.05
N PHE A 32 15.63 -9.84 -2.31
CA PHE A 32 15.21 -11.14 -2.82
C PHE A 32 16.34 -11.75 -3.62
N THR A 33 16.51 -13.07 -3.55
CA THR A 33 17.50 -13.76 -4.39
C THR A 33 17.07 -13.74 -5.85
N ASN A 34 18.01 -13.90 -6.77
CA ASN A 34 17.72 -13.96 -8.20
C ASN A 34 16.73 -15.09 -8.53
N GLU A 35 16.82 -16.22 -7.83
CA GLU A 35 15.90 -17.35 -7.98
C GLU A 35 14.48 -16.98 -7.55
N GLN A 36 14.31 -16.24 -6.46
CA GLN A 36 13.01 -15.77 -5.96
C GLN A 36 12.38 -14.76 -6.93
N LEU A 37 13.17 -13.83 -7.45
CA LEU A 37 12.71 -12.87 -8.45
C LEU A 37 12.28 -13.58 -9.75
N ARG A 38 13.05 -14.57 -10.21
CA ARG A 38 12.72 -15.38 -11.39
C ARG A 38 11.47 -16.23 -11.19
N ALA A 39 11.29 -16.81 -10.00
CA ALA A 39 10.07 -17.54 -9.65
C ALA A 39 8.82 -16.63 -9.68
N GLY A 40 8.98 -15.35 -9.34
CA GLY A 40 7.90 -14.35 -9.39
C GLY A 40 7.49 -13.92 -10.81
N GLN A 41 8.38 -14.03 -11.80
CA GLN A 41 8.10 -13.59 -13.18
C GLN A 41 6.98 -14.40 -13.85
N GLY A 42 6.77 -15.65 -13.43
CA GLY A 42 5.67 -16.50 -13.91
C GLY A 42 4.35 -16.32 -13.16
N ILE A 43 4.36 -15.60 -12.03
CA ILE A 43 3.17 -15.39 -11.20
C ILE A 43 2.43 -14.15 -11.72
N ILE A 44 1.55 -14.39 -12.68
CA ILE A 44 0.59 -13.40 -13.16
C ILE A 44 -0.52 -13.33 -12.10
N GLY A 45 -0.53 -12.26 -11.31
CA GLY A 45 -1.63 -12.00 -10.36
C GLY A 45 -2.97 -11.98 -11.09
N LEU A 46 -4.08 -12.22 -10.37
CA LEU A 46 -5.45 -12.33 -10.94
C LEU A 46 -5.92 -11.11 -11.77
N GLN A 47 -5.13 -10.03 -11.80
CA GLN A 47 -5.35 -8.83 -12.60
C GLN A 47 -4.10 -8.37 -13.38
N ALA A 48 -3.11 -9.24 -13.61
CA ALA A 48 -1.95 -8.94 -14.43
C ALA A 48 -2.32 -9.09 -15.92
N GLY A 49 -3.08 -8.12 -16.40
CA GLY A 49 -3.41 -7.87 -17.79
C GLY A 49 -3.46 -6.36 -18.04
N SER A 50 -3.29 -5.92 -19.28
CA SER A 50 -3.44 -4.51 -19.64
C SER A 50 -4.91 -4.10 -19.53
N ASN A 51 -5.22 -3.06 -18.76
CA ASN A 51 -6.57 -2.46 -18.70
C ASN A 51 -7.00 -1.80 -20.03
N LYS A 52 -6.13 -1.76 -21.05
CA LYS A 52 -6.37 -1.09 -22.33
C LYS A 52 -7.30 -1.93 -23.22
N GLY A 53 -8.56 -2.05 -22.80
CA GLY A 53 -9.61 -2.84 -23.44
C GLY A 53 -10.47 -3.65 -22.46
N ALA A 54 -9.99 -3.87 -21.23
CA ALA A 54 -10.77 -4.50 -20.18
C ALA A 54 -11.75 -3.45 -19.60
N ASN A 55 -13.00 -3.46 -20.06
CA ASN A 55 -14.06 -2.76 -19.36
C ASN A 55 -14.36 -3.53 -18.06
N ALA A 56 -14.45 -2.85 -16.92
CA ALA A 56 -14.98 -3.44 -15.68
C ALA A 56 -16.51 -3.63 -15.75
N SER A 57 -17.06 -3.77 -16.96
CA SER A 57 -18.49 -3.94 -17.20
C SER A 57 -18.90 -5.33 -16.72
N GLY A 58 -19.60 -5.38 -15.58
CA GLY A 58 -20.02 -6.62 -14.95
C GLY A 58 -19.20 -7.04 -13.72
N MET A 59 -18.25 -6.21 -13.26
CA MET A 59 -17.57 -6.44 -11.98
C MET A 59 -18.54 -6.13 -10.82
N ASN A 60 -19.30 -7.15 -10.40
CA ASN A 60 -20.22 -7.07 -9.26
C ASN A 60 -19.50 -7.63 -8.01
N PHE A 61 -19.07 -6.74 -7.11
CA PHE A 61 -18.47 -7.09 -5.82
C PHE A 61 -19.49 -7.62 -4.78
N GLY A 62 -20.49 -8.38 -5.23
CA GLY A 62 -21.42 -9.10 -4.35
C GLY A 62 -22.25 -8.18 -3.45
N ASN A 63 -23.46 -7.89 -3.90
CA ASN A 63 -24.65 -7.45 -3.15
C ASN A 63 -24.43 -6.39 -2.04
N SER A 64 -24.76 -5.14 -2.33
CA SER A 64 -25.07 -4.14 -1.30
C SER A 64 -26.14 -4.72 -0.38
N ARG A 65 -25.76 -5.12 0.84
CA ARG A 65 -26.74 -5.44 1.87
C ARG A 65 -27.48 -4.15 2.20
N HIS A 66 -28.68 -4.00 1.65
CA HIS A 66 -29.66 -3.00 2.05
C HIS A 66 -30.61 -3.69 3.03
N MET A 67 -30.46 -3.40 4.32
CA MET A 67 -31.52 -3.01 5.26
C MET A 67 -30.86 -2.43 6.51
#